data_AF-W4KQV9-F1
#
_entry.id   AF-W4KQV9-F1
#
_cell.length_a   1.000
_cell.length_b   1.000
_cell.length_c   1.000
_cell.angle_alpha   90.00
_cell.angle_beta   90.00
_cell.angle_gamma   90.00
#
_symmetry.space_group_name_H-M   'P 1'
#
loop_
_entity.id
_entity.type
_entity.pdbx_description
1 polymer ?
#
loop_
_entity_poly.entity_id
_entity_poly.type
_entity_poly.pdbx_seq_one_letter_code
_entity_poly.pdbx_strand_id
1 'polypeptide(L)'
;MLGSELWIKVLVSIAVCLKRRIAVFRRLQRISRGHMAIGKGECTQAVHEFISQEYARACLIAYESLPKDMQQEGWGRPGTGYDSVQFRRSLLDTVLGLAPLIPKDEDGLSPLHYCDSAVQMARYAAREPTQREFEIGINAALQIKKILEECRLEMLEGSTTEFDRSVSAD
;
A
#
# COMPACT_ATOMS: atom_id res chain seq x y z
N MET A 1 29.18 6.67 43.85
CA MET A 1 28.83 5.72 42.77
C MET A 1 27.90 6.36 41.70
N LEU A 2 28.07 7.65 41.36
CA LEU A 2 27.23 8.36 40.38
C LEU A 2 27.94 8.66 39.04
N GLY A 3 29.25 8.40 38.94
CA GLY A 3 30.03 8.71 37.74
C GLY A 3 29.82 7.73 36.58
N SER A 4 29.66 6.44 36.88
CA SER A 4 29.63 5.38 35.86
C SER A 4 28.39 5.45 34.94
N GLU A 5 27.24 5.84 35.48
CA GLU A 5 26.01 5.92 34.67
C GLU A 5 26.04 7.06 33.64
N LEU A 6 26.70 8.18 33.97
CA LEU A 6 26.87 9.30 33.05
C LEU A 6 27.80 8.92 31.88
N TRP A 7 28.90 8.23 32.19
CA TRP A 7 29.83 7.76 31.17
C TRP A 7 29.21 6.75 30.21
N ILE A 8 28.39 5.83 30.73
CA ILE A 8 27.68 4.85 29.89
C ILE A 8 26.73 5.57 28.92
N LYS A 9 25.96 6.55 29.40
CA LYS A 9 25.03 7.33 28.55
C LYS A 9 25.76 8.13 27.47
N VAL A 10 26.90 8.74 27.82
CA VAL A 10 27.75 9.48 26.87
C VAL A 10 28.33 8.53 25.81
N LEU A 11 28.85 7.37 26.20
CA LEU A 11 29.39 6.37 25.28
C LEU A 11 28.32 5.84 24.31
N VAL A 12 27.12 5.53 24.82
CA VAL A 12 26.01 5.07 23.98
C VAL A 12 25.59 6.17 23.00
N SER A 13 25.47 7.42 23.46
CA SER A 13 25.14 8.56 22.61
C SER A 13 26.16 8.74 21.48
N ILE A 14 27.46 8.74 21.82
CA ILE A 14 28.55 8.84 20.85
C ILE A 14 28.51 7.68 19.85
N ALA A 15 28.30 6.45 20.30
CA ALA A 15 28.22 5.28 19.44
C ALA A 15 27.04 5.35 18.45
N VAL A 16 25.88 5.83 18.91
CA VAL A 16 24.69 6.04 18.05
C VAL A 16 24.97 7.14 17.01
N CYS A 17 25.56 8.27 17.42
CA CYS A 17 25.94 9.36 16.54
C CYS A 17 26.95 8.90 15.46
N LEU A 18 27.96 8.12 15.85
CA LEU A 18 28.96 7.56 14.93
C LEU A 18 28.34 6.57 13.94
N LYS A 19 27.51 5.63 14.40
CA LYS A 19 26.83 4.68 13.51
C LYS A 19 25.95 5.39 12.49
N ARG A 20 25.18 6.40 12.92
CA ARG A 20 24.32 7.18 12.02
C ARG A 20 25.15 7.95 10.99
N ARG A 21 26.25 8.58 11.41
CA ARG A 21 27.16 9.32 10.53
C ARG A 21 27.83 8.40 9.50
N ILE A 22 28.32 7.23 9.91
CA ILE A 22 28.95 6.24 9.02
C ILE A 22 27.92 5.66 8.04
N ALA A 23 26.70 5.38 8.47
CA ALA A 23 25.64 4.86 7.60
C ALA A 23 25.25 5.88 6.51
N VAL A 24 25.10 7.16 6.89
CA VAL A 24 24.86 8.26 5.94
C VAL A 24 26.04 8.40 4.97
N PHE A 25 27.28 8.38 5.48
CA PHE A 25 28.47 8.51 4.65
C PHE A 25 28.63 7.36 3.65
N ARG A 26 28.36 6.12 4.07
CA ARG A 26 28.37 4.94 3.17
C ARG A 26 27.27 5.00 2.12
N ARG A 27 26.09 5.54 2.47
CA ARG A 27 24.99 5.75 1.51
C ARG A 27 25.32 6.87 0.52
N LEU A 28 25.96 7.94 0.97
CA LEU A 28 26.47 9.01 0.09
C LEU A 28 27.59 8.51 -0.84
N GLN A 29 28.49 7.64 -0.35
CA GLN A 29 29.52 7.02 -1.20
C GLN A 29 28.96 6.08 -2.27
N ARG A 30 27.74 5.56 -2.08
CA ARG A 30 27.04 4.73 -3.06
C ARG A 30 26.42 5.56 -4.18
N ILE A 31 26.13 6.85 -3.94
CA ILE A 31 25.75 7.79 -4.99
C ILE A 31 27.02 8.08 -5.79
N SER A 32 27.04 7.57 -7.02
CA SER A 32 28.24 7.40 -7.85
C SER A 32 29.21 8.60 -7.81
N ARG A 33 30.48 8.32 -7.51
CA ARG A 33 31.61 9.23 -7.74
C ARG A 33 31.84 9.59 -9.22
N GLY A 34 31.01 9.07 -10.14
CA GLY A 34 31.13 9.30 -11.57
C GLY A 34 30.73 10.71 -12.04
N HIS A 35 30.11 11.53 -11.19
CA HIS A 35 29.57 12.84 -11.59
C HIS A 35 30.43 14.05 -11.16
N MET A 36 31.53 13.84 -10.44
CA MET A 36 32.45 14.94 -10.17
C MET A 36 33.38 15.10 -11.37
N ALA A 37 32.91 15.86 -12.36
CA ALA A 37 33.55 16.08 -13.65
C ALA A 37 34.92 16.80 -13.58
N ILE A 38 35.42 17.10 -12.38
CA ILE A 38 36.64 17.87 -12.16
C ILE A 38 37.62 17.01 -11.37
N GLY A 39 38.74 16.67 -12.01
CA GLY A 39 39.82 15.91 -11.38
C GLY A 39 40.49 16.70 -10.25
N LYS A 40 41.07 16.01 -9.27
CA LYS A 40 41.80 16.63 -8.13
C LYS A 40 42.96 17.56 -8.53
N GLY A 41 43.38 17.55 -9.79
CA GLY A 41 44.42 18.42 -10.34
C GLY A 41 43.92 19.54 -11.25
N GLU A 42 42.61 19.64 -11.51
CA GLU A 42 42.05 20.58 -12.50
C GLU A 42 41.57 21.90 -11.87
N CYS A 43 41.52 21.98 -10.54
CA CYS A 43 41.18 23.21 -9.83
C CYS A 43 42.00 23.34 -8.53
N THR A 44 42.05 24.55 -8.00
CA THR A 44 42.67 24.82 -6.70
C THR A 44 41.91 24.08 -5.59
N GLN A 45 42.62 23.66 -4.55
CA GLN A 45 42.04 22.88 -3.45
C GLN A 45 40.81 23.57 -2.83
N ALA A 46 40.84 24.90 -2.69
CA ALA A 46 39.72 25.69 -2.19
C ALA A 46 38.45 25.55 -3.05
N VAL A 47 38.60 25.55 -4.38
CA VAL A 47 37.49 25.39 -5.33
C VAL A 47 36.95 23.96 -5.28
N HIS A 48 37.83 22.97 -5.23
CA HIS A 48 37.44 21.56 -5.09
C HIS A 48 36.64 21.32 -3.80
N GLU A 49 37.09 21.87 -2.67
CA GLU A 49 36.41 21.77 -1.38
C GLU A 49 35.03 22.45 -1.41
N PHE A 50 34.95 23.65 -1.98
CA PHE A 50 33.69 24.37 -2.14
C PHE A 50 32.67 23.59 -2.99
N ILE A 51 33.10 23.08 -4.14
CA ILE A 51 32.25 22.27 -5.02
C ILE A 51 31.78 21.00 -4.32
N SER A 52 32.68 20.33 -3.59
CA SER A 52 32.34 19.13 -2.82
C SER A 52 31.29 19.43 -1.75
N GLN A 53 31.41 20.58 -1.09
CA GLN A 53 30.47 21.03 -0.07
C GLN A 53 29.09 21.37 -0.65
N GLU A 54 29.02 22.14 -1.74
CA GLU A 54 27.74 22.49 -2.37
C GLU A 54 27.08 21.24 -3.00
N TYR A 55 27.86 20.33 -3.58
CA TYR A 55 27.34 19.05 -4.05
C TYR A 55 26.71 18.24 -2.91
N ALA A 56 27.41 18.12 -1.78
CA ALA A 56 26.87 17.42 -0.59
C ALA A 56 25.59 18.10 -0.07
N ARG A 57 25.56 19.44 -0.06
CA ARG A 57 24.38 20.23 0.33
C ARG A 57 23.20 19.96 -0.61
N ALA A 58 23.43 19.99 -1.91
CA ALA A 58 22.42 19.73 -2.93
C ALA A 58 21.88 18.28 -2.83
N CYS A 59 22.76 17.29 -2.64
CA CYS A 59 22.33 15.90 -2.42
C CYS A 59 21.47 15.75 -1.16
N LEU A 60 21.79 16.46 -0.08
CA LEU A 60 21.03 16.42 1.17
C LEU A 60 19.64 17.07 1.00
N ILE A 61 19.58 18.24 0.35
CA ILE A 61 18.32 18.90 0.03
C ILE A 61 17.46 18.00 -0.87
N ALA A 62 18.04 17.42 -1.92
CA ALA A 62 17.36 16.47 -2.78
C ALA A 62 16.81 15.29 -1.96
N TYR A 63 17.63 14.67 -1.12
CA TYR A 63 17.22 13.57 -0.25
C TYR A 63 16.09 13.93 0.72
N GLU A 64 16.15 15.10 1.35
CA GLU A 64 15.11 15.55 2.27
C GLU A 64 13.81 15.92 1.54
N SER A 65 13.94 16.42 0.31
CA SER A 65 12.82 16.76 -0.56
C SER A 65 12.14 15.56 -1.22
N LEU A 66 12.74 14.35 -1.16
CA LEU A 66 12.07 13.15 -1.63
C LEU A 66 10.76 12.98 -0.84
N PRO A 67 9.62 12.77 -1.52
CA PRO A 67 8.36 12.55 -0.85
C PRO A 67 8.44 11.23 -0.08
N LYS A 68 8.45 11.32 1.26
CA LYS A 68 8.60 10.16 2.16
C LYS A 68 7.32 9.34 2.26
N ASP A 69 6.18 10.00 2.06
CA ASP A 69 4.84 9.44 2.17
C ASP A 69 4.03 9.68 0.89
N MET A 70 4.64 9.40 -0.26
CA MET A 70 3.92 9.48 -1.54
C MET A 70 2.93 8.32 -1.64
N GLN A 71 1.68 8.57 -1.28
CA GLN A 71 0.57 7.68 -1.56
C GLN A 71 0.22 7.85 -3.05
N GLN A 72 0.58 6.87 -3.86
CA GLN A 72 0.14 6.82 -5.25
C GLN A 72 -1.34 6.42 -5.24
N GLU A 73 -2.22 7.38 -5.49
CA GLU A 73 -3.65 7.12 -5.59
C GLU A 73 -3.99 6.49 -6.95
N GLY A 74 -4.96 5.57 -6.98
CA GLY A 74 -5.56 5.04 -8.21
C GLY A 74 -4.84 3.90 -8.90
N TRP A 75 -3.52 3.77 -8.73
CA TRP A 75 -2.71 2.68 -9.27
C TRP A 75 -1.83 2.06 -8.19
N GLY A 76 -1.62 0.74 -8.29
CA GLY A 76 -0.65 0.08 -7.45
C GLY A 76 0.78 0.52 -7.74
N ARG A 77 1.63 0.34 -6.73
CA ARG A 77 3.00 0.83 -6.76
C ARG A 77 3.87 -0.07 -7.64
N PRO A 78 4.78 0.49 -8.46
CA PRO A 78 5.71 -0.29 -9.26
C PRO A 78 6.54 -1.29 -8.45
N GLY A 79 6.62 -2.53 -8.91
CA GLY A 79 7.32 -3.63 -8.23
C GLY A 79 6.58 -4.26 -7.04
N THR A 80 5.30 -3.92 -6.83
CA THR A 80 4.43 -4.60 -5.85
C THR A 80 3.47 -5.57 -6.55
N GLY A 81 2.77 -6.42 -5.81
CA GLY A 81 1.75 -7.32 -6.36
C GLY A 81 0.57 -6.62 -7.05
N TYR A 82 0.47 -5.29 -6.92
CA TYR A 82 -0.59 -4.47 -7.50
C TYR A 82 -0.11 -3.54 -8.62
N ASP A 83 1.13 -3.67 -9.11
CA ASP A 83 1.78 -2.77 -10.09
C ASP A 83 0.87 -2.43 -11.30
N SER A 84 0.15 -3.43 -11.82
CA SER A 84 -0.73 -3.28 -12.99
C SER A 84 -2.21 -3.06 -12.63
N VAL A 85 -2.55 -2.89 -11.36
CA VAL A 85 -3.94 -2.83 -10.89
C VAL A 85 -4.40 -1.38 -10.77
N GLN A 86 -5.47 -1.04 -11.48
CA GLN A 86 -6.20 0.21 -11.28
C GLN A 86 -7.26 0.01 -10.21
N PHE A 87 -7.08 0.64 -9.06
CA PHE A 87 -7.86 0.36 -7.86
C PHE A 87 -9.36 0.60 -8.03
N ARG A 88 -9.78 1.75 -8.58
CA ARG A 88 -11.20 2.06 -8.79
C ARG A 88 -11.87 1.06 -9.74
N ARG A 89 -11.24 0.73 -10.88
CA ARG A 89 -11.80 -0.25 -11.83
C ARG A 89 -11.92 -1.64 -11.20
N SER A 90 -10.85 -2.11 -10.56
CA SER A 90 -10.84 -3.44 -9.94
C SER A 90 -11.86 -3.58 -8.81
N LEU A 91 -12.08 -2.52 -8.00
CA LEU A 91 -13.16 -2.51 -7.00
C LEU A 91 -14.54 -2.60 -7.64
N LEU A 92 -14.79 -1.80 -8.68
CA LEU A 92 -16.07 -1.82 -9.40
C LEU A 92 -16.34 -3.19 -10.02
N ASP A 93 -15.33 -3.82 -10.63
CA ASP A 93 -15.44 -5.15 -11.21
C ASP A 93 -15.76 -6.21 -10.14
N THR A 94 -15.18 -6.06 -8.95
CA THR A 94 -15.45 -6.97 -7.82
C THR A 94 -16.90 -6.84 -7.35
N VAL A 95 -17.42 -5.61 -7.21
CA VAL A 95 -18.82 -5.37 -6.83
C VAL A 95 -19.77 -5.94 -7.88
N LEU A 96 -19.47 -5.76 -9.17
CA LEU A 96 -20.26 -6.34 -10.26
C LEU A 96 -20.25 -7.88 -10.23
N GLY A 97 -19.12 -8.49 -9.87
CA GLY A 97 -19.00 -9.94 -9.70
C GLY A 97 -19.82 -10.52 -8.55
N LEU A 98 -20.22 -9.70 -7.56
CA LEU A 98 -21.10 -10.13 -6.46
C LEU A 98 -22.58 -10.14 -6.88
N ALA A 99 -22.97 -9.34 -7.88
CA ALA A 99 -24.37 -9.16 -8.27
C ALA A 99 -25.13 -10.48 -8.55
N PRO A 100 -24.54 -11.50 -9.21
CA PRO A 100 -25.24 -12.77 -9.45
C PRO A 100 -25.51 -13.62 -8.19
N LEU A 101 -24.77 -13.38 -7.11
CA LEU A 101 -24.90 -14.15 -5.85
C LEU A 101 -25.95 -13.56 -4.91
N ILE A 102 -26.41 -12.34 -5.18
CA ILE A 102 -27.38 -11.67 -4.33
C ILE A 102 -28.78 -12.16 -4.73
N PRO A 103 -29.57 -12.70 -3.78
CA PRO A 103 -30.93 -13.16 -4.04
C PRO A 103 -31.80 -12.02 -4.58
N LYS A 104 -32.69 -12.33 -5.52
CA LYS A 104 -33.66 -11.37 -6.05
C LYS A 104 -34.80 -11.21 -5.06
N ASP A 105 -35.30 -10.00 -4.91
CA ASP A 105 -36.50 -9.74 -4.10
C ASP A 105 -37.76 -10.30 -4.80
N GLU A 106 -38.87 -10.36 -4.06
CA GLU A 106 -40.20 -10.87 -4.48
C GLU A 106 -40.70 -10.25 -5.81
N ASP A 107 -40.31 -9.01 -6.11
CA ASP A 107 -40.68 -8.31 -7.34
C ASP A 107 -39.81 -8.67 -8.56
N GLY A 108 -38.87 -9.61 -8.42
CA GLY A 108 -37.92 -10.01 -9.47
C GLY A 108 -36.84 -8.97 -9.76
N LEU A 109 -36.84 -7.85 -9.02
CA LEU A 109 -35.75 -6.88 -9.02
C LEU A 109 -34.56 -7.50 -8.27
N SER A 110 -33.46 -7.70 -8.99
CA SER A 110 -32.18 -7.93 -8.32
C SER A 110 -31.89 -6.71 -7.43
N PRO A 111 -31.30 -6.86 -6.23
CA PRO A 111 -30.85 -5.74 -5.37
C PRO A 111 -29.75 -4.85 -5.99
N LEU A 112 -29.56 -4.94 -7.30
CA LEU A 112 -28.74 -4.11 -8.18
C LEU A 112 -28.95 -2.61 -7.93
N HIS A 113 -30.11 -2.16 -7.47
CA HIS A 113 -30.34 -0.75 -7.14
C HIS A 113 -29.44 -0.25 -5.98
N TYR A 114 -29.17 -1.10 -4.98
CA TYR A 114 -28.21 -0.78 -3.92
C TYR A 114 -26.78 -0.78 -4.46
N CYS A 115 -26.45 -1.72 -5.35
CA CYS A 115 -25.15 -1.77 -6.01
C CYS A 115 -24.92 -0.57 -6.94
N ASP A 116 -25.94 -0.13 -7.68
CA ASP A 116 -25.86 1.01 -8.61
C ASP A 116 -25.54 2.31 -7.88
N SER A 117 -26.16 2.54 -6.72
CA SER A 117 -25.86 3.69 -5.88
C SER A 117 -24.41 3.66 -5.39
N ALA A 118 -23.94 2.51 -4.91
CA ALA A 118 -22.55 2.34 -4.47
C ALA A 118 -21.53 2.48 -5.63
N VAL A 119 -21.86 1.91 -6.80
CA VAL A 119 -21.06 2.01 -8.03
C VAL A 119 -20.99 3.45 -8.51
N GLN A 120 -22.11 4.19 -8.49
CA GLN A 120 -22.14 5.60 -8.84
C GLN A 120 -21.30 6.43 -7.85
N MET A 121 -21.46 6.23 -6.54
CA MET A 121 -20.64 6.91 -5.54
C MET A 121 -19.14 6.63 -5.74
N ALA A 122 -18.76 5.39 -6.03
CA ALA A 122 -17.37 5.02 -6.29
C ALA A 122 -16.84 5.60 -7.61
N ARG A 123 -17.67 5.69 -8.65
CA ARG A 123 -17.33 6.30 -9.94
C ARG A 123 -17.14 7.81 -9.85
N TYR A 124 -17.98 8.50 -9.08
CA TYR A 124 -17.95 9.96 -8.93
C TYR A 124 -17.17 10.43 -7.70
N ALA A 125 -16.44 9.54 -7.03
CA ALA A 125 -15.59 9.92 -5.90
C ALA A 125 -14.56 10.97 -6.32
N ALA A 126 -14.42 12.03 -5.51
CA ALA A 126 -13.56 13.18 -5.80
C ALA A 126 -12.06 12.84 -5.89
N ARG A 127 -11.64 11.68 -5.34
CA ARG A 127 -10.27 11.18 -5.43
C ARG A 127 -10.23 9.70 -5.78
N GLU A 128 -9.08 9.24 -6.22
CA GLU A 128 -8.82 7.82 -6.45
C GLU A 128 -8.55 7.12 -5.10
N PRO A 129 -8.96 5.85 -4.94
CA PRO A 129 -8.69 5.11 -3.71
C PRO A 129 -7.19 4.86 -3.55
N THR A 130 -6.72 4.90 -2.31
CA THR A 130 -5.36 4.51 -1.94
C THR A 130 -5.23 2.98 -1.93
N GLN A 131 -3.99 2.46 -1.96
CA GLN A 131 -3.76 1.02 -1.87
C GLN A 131 -4.37 0.40 -0.59
N ARG A 132 -4.29 1.11 0.54
CA ARG A 132 -4.85 0.62 1.81
C ARG A 132 -6.37 0.52 1.74
N GLU A 133 -7.03 1.53 1.19
CA GLU A 133 -8.49 1.53 1.00
C GLU A 133 -8.92 0.46 0.01
N PHE A 134 -8.12 0.23 -1.03
CA PHE A 134 -8.31 -0.86 -1.98
C PHE A 134 -8.25 -2.23 -1.31
N GLU A 135 -7.22 -2.49 -0.50
CA GLU A 135 -7.05 -3.75 0.25
C GLU A 135 -8.22 -4.00 1.20
N ILE A 136 -8.68 -2.96 1.91
CA ILE A 136 -9.87 -3.04 2.78
C ILE A 136 -11.11 -3.40 1.95
N GLY A 137 -11.33 -2.72 0.83
CA GLY A 137 -12.48 -2.94 -0.04
C GLY A 137 -12.52 -4.35 -0.64
N ILE A 138 -11.39 -4.84 -1.15
CA ILE A 138 -11.28 -6.20 -1.68
C ILE A 138 -11.52 -7.25 -0.59
N ASN A 139 -10.95 -7.07 0.60
CA ASN A 139 -11.16 -8.01 1.70
C ASN A 139 -12.63 -8.07 2.13
N ALA A 140 -13.29 -6.92 2.25
CA ALA A 140 -14.72 -6.86 2.53
C ALA A 140 -15.55 -7.60 1.46
N ALA A 141 -15.25 -7.37 0.18
CA ALA A 141 -15.95 -8.04 -0.91
C ALA A 141 -15.75 -9.57 -0.90
N LEU A 142 -14.54 -10.03 -0.58
CA LEU A 142 -14.25 -11.47 -0.43
C LEU A 142 -15.03 -12.09 0.73
N GLN A 143 -15.17 -11.38 1.85
CA GLN A 143 -15.99 -11.84 2.98
C GLN A 143 -17.46 -11.93 2.61
N ILE A 144 -18.00 -10.92 1.93
CA ILE A 144 -19.39 -10.93 1.44
C ILE A 144 -19.61 -12.12 0.50
N LYS A 145 -18.69 -12.34 -0.46
CA LYS A 145 -18.76 -13.49 -1.36
C LYS A 145 -18.82 -14.82 -0.60
N LYS A 146 -17.95 -14.96 0.41
CA LYS A 146 -17.88 -16.18 1.23
C LYS A 146 -19.21 -16.44 1.95
N ILE A 147 -19.77 -15.41 2.60
CA ILE A 147 -21.06 -15.50 3.30
C ILE A 147 -22.18 -15.87 2.32
N LEU A 148 -22.23 -15.23 1.14
CA LEU A 148 -23.25 -15.52 0.14
C LEU A 148 -23.18 -16.96 -0.37
N GLU A 149 -21.97 -17.49 -0.60
CA GLU A 149 -21.80 -18.89 -1.00
C GLU A 149 -22.17 -19.87 0.12
N GLU A 150 -21.82 -19.56 1.38
CA GLU A 150 -22.24 -20.36 2.54
C GLU A 150 -23.77 -20.42 2.64
N CYS A 151 -24.46 -19.27 2.57
CA CYS A 151 -25.93 -19.22 2.55
C CYS A 151 -26.51 -19.99 1.37
N ARG A 152 -25.91 -19.88 0.18
CA ARG A 152 -26.36 -20.61 -1.02
C ARG A 152 -26.23 -22.13 -0.82
N LEU A 153 -25.17 -22.60 -0.19
CA LEU A 153 -24.97 -24.01 0.12
C LEU A 153 -25.97 -24.51 1.17
N GLU A 154 -26.19 -23.75 2.24
CA GLU A 154 -27.20 -24.08 3.27
C GLU A 154 -28.61 -24.23 2.67
N MET A 155 -28.99 -23.34 1.74
CA MET A 155 -30.28 -23.45 1.04
C MET A 155 -30.39 -24.71 0.17
N LEU A 156 -29.30 -25.12 -0.48
CA LEU A 156 -29.27 -26.35 -1.29
C LEU A 156 -29.37 -27.60 -0.42
N GLU A 157 -28.66 -27.63 0.71
CA GLU A 157 -28.67 -28.76 1.65
C GLU A 157 -30.01 -28.87 2.40
N GLY A 158 -30.60 -27.74 2.81
CA GLY A 158 -31.93 -27.70 3.41
C GLY A 158 -33.01 -28.29 2.50
N SER A 159 -32.96 -27.96 1.21
CA SER A 159 -33.90 -28.48 0.20
C SER A 159 -33.83 -30.00 0.02
N THR A 160 -32.65 -30.62 0.18
CA THR A 160 -32.50 -32.08 0.07
C THR A 160 -33.05 -32.84 1.27
N THR A 161 -32.97 -32.25 2.47
CA THR A 161 -33.42 -32.94 3.70
C THR A 161 -34.95 -32.95 3.89
N GLU A 162 -35.67 -31.99 3.31
CA GLU A 162 -37.14 -32.02 3.28
C GLU A 162 -37.67 -33.08 2.30
N PHE A 163 -37.00 -33.30 1.17
CA PHE A 163 -37.41 -34.31 0.19
C PHE A 163 -37.27 -35.73 0.77
N ASP A 164 -36.17 -36.04 1.45
CA ASP A 164 -35.92 -37.38 2.03
C ASP A 164 -36.88 -37.74 3.17
N ARG A 165 -37.36 -36.76 3.97
CA ARG A 165 -38.38 -37.03 5.01
C ARG A 165 -39.77 -37.30 4.44
N SER A 166 -40.09 -36.73 3.29
CA SER A 166 -41.39 -36.95 2.64
C SER A 166 -41.48 -38.32 1.96
N VAL A 167 -40.36 -38.87 1.48
CA VAL A 167 -40.29 -40.16 0.77
C VAL A 167 -40.19 -41.36 1.74
N SER A 168 -39.82 -41.15 2.99
CA SER A 168 -39.70 -42.20 4.01
C SER A 168 -40.91 -42.32 4.96
N ALA A 169 -41.97 -41.56 4.69
CA ALA A 169 -43.23 -41.58 5.44
C ALA A 169 -44.39 -42.31 4.73
N ASP A 170 -44.15 -42.89 3.54
CA ASP A 170 -45.04 -43.84 2.84
C ASP A 170 -44.43 -45.26 2.86
#